data_AF-A0A1M7BNM1-F1
#
_entry.id   AF-A0A1M7BNM1-F1
#
_cell.length_a   1.000
_cell.length_b   1.000
_cell.length_c   1.000
_cell.angle_alpha   90.00
_cell.angle_beta   90.00
_cell.angle_gamma   90.00
#
_symmetry.space_group_name_H-M   'P 1'
#
loop_
_entity.id
_entity.type
_entity.pdbx_description
1 polymer ?
#
loop_
_entity_poly.entity_id
_entity_poly.type
_entity_poly.pdbx_seq_one_letter_code
_entity_poly.pdbx_strand_id
1 'polypeptide(L)'
;MSDRREFLKHCGILGGLFLVSQQEVVNSLSQFSRFNLKLDLNNLNLFFTGNLKGNLSELGQIKDTSSLLFDAGNFISSSSEIENQIKKMNFLGYQVAALGKNELALGEEKLIQLAQKSEFALVNSHINFENKVLSKLVKPFQIIDLVEKKVGVLSISSGFKSSRDLKKINELANTLRNKQNCGIIVCLIANNIQKKTAHSLLRKSENIDLFWTPEIPNTKGGNFISRNALAQEVTLIYGTKSKREIGYYQADLSNDYYLPKQIIHEVKTKQFIG
;
A
#
# COMPACT_ATOMS: atom_id res chain seq x y z
N MET A 1 -35.63 21.36 -2.87
CA MET A 1 -35.17 21.08 -1.49
C MET A 1 -35.60 19.68 -1.00
N SER A 2 -35.53 18.64 -1.84
CA SER A 2 -36.00 17.28 -1.49
C SER A 2 -34.85 16.27 -1.30
N ASP A 3 -33.74 16.40 -2.03
CA ASP A 3 -32.77 15.29 -2.13
C ASP A 3 -31.78 15.17 -0.96
N ARG A 4 -31.66 16.21 -0.12
CA ARG A 4 -30.78 16.16 1.06
C ARG A 4 -31.36 15.32 2.21
N ARG A 5 -32.68 15.13 2.26
CA ARG A 5 -33.32 14.32 3.32
C ARG A 5 -33.36 12.83 2.99
N GLU A 6 -33.27 12.47 1.72
CA GLU A 6 -33.29 11.07 1.28
C GLU A 6 -31.91 10.41 1.44
N PHE A 7 -30.84 11.17 1.16
CA PHE A 7 -29.46 10.73 1.42
C PHE A 7 -29.21 10.40 2.91
N LEU A 8 -29.74 11.22 3.84
CA LEU A 8 -29.63 10.98 5.28
C LEU A 8 -30.46 9.78 5.77
N LYS A 9 -31.52 9.38 5.04
CA LYS A 9 -32.30 8.19 5.37
C LYS A 9 -31.58 6.90 4.96
N HIS A 10 -30.80 6.92 3.87
CA HIS A 10 -30.01 5.76 3.45
C HIS A 10 -28.68 5.58 4.19
N CYS A 11 -28.10 6.64 4.76
CA CYS A 11 -26.96 6.53 5.67
C CYS A 11 -27.35 6.16 7.12
N GLY A 12 -28.65 6.16 7.44
CA GLY A 12 -29.16 6.00 8.80
C GLY A 12 -29.19 4.59 9.39
N ILE A 13 -28.76 3.53 8.66
CA ILE A 13 -28.91 2.13 9.11
C ILE A 13 -27.56 1.41 9.38
N LEU A 14 -26.41 2.09 9.26
CA LEU A 14 -25.12 1.56 9.75
C LEU A 14 -24.74 2.13 11.14
N GLY A 15 -25.75 2.50 11.92
CA GLY A 15 -25.61 2.95 13.30
C GLY A 15 -25.60 1.78 14.28
N GLY A 16 -24.44 1.15 14.46
CA GLY A 16 -24.24 0.16 15.51
C GLY A 16 -22.77 -0.21 15.69
N LEU A 17 -22.15 0.38 16.72
CA LEU A 17 -20.75 0.21 17.17
C LEU A 17 -19.68 0.99 16.39
N PHE A 18 -19.63 2.31 16.58
CA PHE A 18 -18.37 3.00 16.89
C PHE A 18 -18.73 4.38 17.46
N LEU A 19 -18.69 4.52 18.79
CA LEU A 19 -18.69 5.82 19.46
C LEU A 19 -17.34 6.50 19.19
N VAL A 20 -17.18 7.01 17.98
CA VAL A 20 -16.03 7.80 17.55
C VAL A 20 -16.43 9.26 17.67
N SER A 21 -15.60 10.05 18.35
CA SER A 21 -15.86 11.47 18.57
C SER A 21 -16.04 12.20 17.23
N GLN A 22 -16.97 13.16 17.18
CA GLN A 22 -17.29 13.89 15.94
C GLN A 22 -16.06 14.55 15.30
N GLN A 23 -15.01 14.84 16.07
CA GLN A 23 -13.73 15.37 15.60
C GLN A 23 -12.92 14.35 14.75
N GLU A 24 -12.91 13.08 15.13
CA GLU A 24 -12.19 12.00 14.41
C GLU A 24 -12.85 11.68 13.07
N VAL A 25 -14.18 11.78 13.00
CA VAL A 25 -14.96 11.65 11.76
C VAL A 25 -14.65 12.81 10.80
N VAL A 26 -14.54 14.04 11.30
CA VAL A 26 -14.19 15.21 10.47
C VAL A 26 -12.76 15.15 9.96
N ASN A 27 -11.79 14.71 10.79
CA ASN A 27 -10.40 14.57 10.36
C ASN A 27 -10.24 13.45 9.31
N SER A 28 -10.86 12.29 9.51
CA SER A 28 -10.87 11.21 8.52
C SER A 28 -11.58 11.64 7.23
N LEU A 29 -12.75 12.27 7.30
CA LEU A 29 -13.46 12.81 6.13
C LEU A 29 -12.66 13.90 5.39
N SER A 30 -11.90 14.74 6.10
CA SER A 30 -11.00 15.72 5.48
C SER A 30 -9.81 15.07 4.75
N GLN A 31 -9.39 13.89 5.20
CA GLN A 31 -8.38 13.06 4.55
C GLN A 31 -8.98 12.36 3.31
N PHE A 32 -10.21 11.83 3.43
CA PHE A 32 -10.94 11.17 2.32
C PHE A 32 -11.40 12.13 1.21
N SER A 33 -11.81 13.36 1.54
CA SER A 33 -12.35 14.34 0.57
C SER A 33 -11.29 15.04 -0.30
N ARG A 34 -10.00 14.87 -0.02
CA ARG A 34 -8.90 15.46 -0.81
C ARG A 34 -8.46 14.60 -2.00
N PHE A 35 -8.92 13.36 -2.07
CA PHE A 35 -8.67 12.48 -3.20
C PHE A 35 -9.66 12.76 -4.33
N ASN A 36 -9.47 13.89 -5.04
CA ASN A 36 -10.11 14.14 -6.34
C ASN A 36 -9.45 13.27 -7.42
N LEU A 37 -9.59 11.95 -7.26
CA LEU A 37 -9.14 10.95 -8.22
C LEU A 37 -10.18 10.88 -9.35
N LYS A 38 -9.88 11.47 -10.51
CA LYS A 38 -10.55 11.12 -11.77
C LYS A 38 -9.97 9.80 -12.24
N LEU A 39 -10.42 8.70 -11.63
CA LEU A 39 -10.05 7.35 -12.06
C LEU A 39 -10.73 7.07 -13.40
N ASP A 40 -9.96 6.60 -14.38
CA ASP A 40 -10.54 5.84 -15.49
C ASP A 40 -11.03 4.51 -14.91
N LEU A 41 -12.36 4.37 -14.77
CA LEU A 41 -12.99 3.23 -14.07
C LEU A 41 -12.77 1.89 -14.79
N ASN A 42 -12.21 1.89 -16.00
CA ASN A 42 -11.86 0.67 -16.71
C ASN A 42 -10.49 0.11 -16.27
N ASN A 43 -9.57 0.96 -15.82
CA ASN A 43 -8.18 0.58 -15.52
C ASN A 43 -7.69 1.20 -14.21
N LEU A 44 -7.38 0.37 -13.21
CA LEU A 44 -6.72 0.80 -11.98
C LEU A 44 -5.19 0.77 -12.15
N ASN A 45 -4.56 1.94 -12.04
CA ASN A 45 -3.12 2.09 -12.11
C ASN A 45 -2.51 2.12 -10.70
N LEU A 46 -1.59 1.20 -10.43
CA LEU A 46 -0.83 1.11 -9.18
C LEU A 46 0.66 1.34 -9.47
N PHE A 47 1.21 2.36 -8.82
CA PHE A 47 2.64 2.64 -8.81
C PHE A 47 3.23 2.24 -7.47
N PHE A 48 4.44 1.68 -7.53
CA PHE A 48 5.12 1.16 -6.37
C PHE A 48 6.54 1.70 -6.27
N THR A 49 6.92 2.12 -5.08
CA THR A 49 8.30 2.44 -4.74
C THR A 49 8.74 1.63 -3.52
N GLY A 50 10.00 1.78 -3.13
CA GLY A 50 10.54 1.23 -1.91
C GLY A 50 12.04 1.44 -1.87
N ASN A 51 12.65 1.31 -0.69
CA ASN A 51 14.08 1.55 -0.49
C ASN A 51 14.56 2.94 -0.97
N LEU A 52 13.68 3.97 -0.93
CA LEU A 52 13.99 5.33 -1.41
C LEU A 52 15.19 5.94 -0.66
N LYS A 53 15.31 5.67 0.65
CA LYS A 53 16.40 6.17 1.51
C LYS A 53 16.68 7.67 1.31
N GLY A 54 15.63 8.50 1.31
CA GLY A 54 15.73 9.95 1.11
C GLY A 54 15.73 10.44 -0.35
N ASN A 55 15.78 9.53 -1.34
CA ASN A 55 15.93 9.87 -2.75
C ASN A 55 14.59 9.87 -3.49
N LEU A 56 13.85 10.98 -3.42
CA LEU A 56 12.57 11.21 -4.12
C LEU A 56 12.69 12.13 -5.34
N SER A 57 13.90 12.56 -5.72
CA SER A 57 14.13 13.66 -6.68
C SER A 57 13.64 13.39 -8.10
N GLU A 58 13.37 12.14 -8.48
CA GLU A 58 13.00 11.76 -9.86
C GLU A 58 11.49 11.44 -10.03
N LEU A 59 10.70 11.45 -8.95
CA LEU A 59 9.27 11.08 -8.95
C LEU A 59 8.31 12.23 -9.28
N GLY A 60 8.81 13.46 -9.39
CA GLY A 60 7.99 14.66 -9.67
C GLY A 60 7.22 14.64 -11.00
N GLN A 61 7.41 13.59 -11.81
CA GLN A 61 6.71 13.38 -13.09
C GLN A 61 5.54 12.40 -13.00
N ILE A 62 5.38 11.64 -11.90
CA ILE A 62 4.15 10.88 -11.64
C ILE A 62 3.11 11.86 -11.10
N LYS A 63 2.64 12.75 -11.95
CA LYS A 63 1.52 13.66 -11.64
C LYS A 63 0.28 13.17 -12.38
N ASP A 64 -0.02 11.90 -12.19
CA ASP A 64 -1.26 11.30 -12.68
C ASP A 64 -2.23 11.15 -11.51
N THR A 65 -3.30 11.94 -11.55
CA THR A 65 -4.37 11.92 -10.55
C THR A 65 -5.31 10.72 -10.69
N SER A 66 -5.05 9.79 -11.61
CA SER A 66 -5.83 8.57 -11.83
C SER A 66 -5.15 7.30 -11.28
N SER A 67 -4.07 7.47 -10.52
CA SER A 67 -3.23 6.38 -10.05
C SER A 67 -3.10 6.33 -8.52
N LEU A 68 -2.87 5.12 -7.97
CA LEU A 68 -2.50 4.92 -6.58
C LEU A 68 -0.99 4.70 -6.46
N LEU A 69 -0.36 5.35 -5.48
CA LEU A 69 1.08 5.32 -5.24
C LEU A 69 1.36 4.74 -3.85
N PHE A 70 2.05 3.60 -3.83
CA PHE A 70 2.41 2.86 -2.62
C PHE A 70 3.92 2.78 -2.43
N ASP A 71 4.41 2.95 -1.20
CA ASP A 71 5.81 2.70 -0.85
C ASP A 71 5.96 1.43 -0.02
N ALA A 72 6.90 0.57 -0.39
CA ALA A 72 7.15 -0.66 0.34
C ALA A 72 7.86 -0.43 1.68
N GLY A 73 8.45 0.72 1.97
CA GLY A 73 9.22 1.00 3.17
C GLY A 73 10.70 1.25 2.88
N ASN A 74 11.48 1.50 3.94
CA ASN A 74 12.85 1.99 3.88
C ASN A 74 12.99 3.29 3.07
N PHE A 75 12.01 4.18 3.20
CA PHE A 75 11.99 5.47 2.53
C PHE A 75 12.82 6.53 3.26
N ILE A 76 13.12 6.34 4.56
CA ILE A 76 14.07 7.18 5.30
C ILE A 76 15.45 6.50 5.40
N SER A 77 16.53 7.29 5.43
CA SER A 77 17.87 6.79 5.75
C SER A 77 18.36 7.18 7.14
N SER A 78 17.87 8.29 7.69
CA SER A 78 18.19 8.77 9.04
C SER A 78 17.07 9.64 9.61
N SER A 79 17.10 9.89 10.93
CA SER A 79 16.03 10.69 11.57
C SER A 79 16.00 12.16 11.15
N SER A 80 17.12 12.72 10.67
CA SER A 80 17.17 14.10 10.16
C SER A 80 16.41 14.27 8.84
N GLU A 81 16.18 13.18 8.09
CA GLU A 81 15.49 13.21 6.80
C GLU A 81 13.97 13.12 6.92
N ILE A 82 13.43 12.70 8.07
CA ILE A 82 12.00 12.41 8.26
C ILE A 82 11.14 13.55 7.72
N GLU A 83 11.42 14.78 8.13
CA GLU A 83 10.58 15.91 7.74
C GLU A 83 10.59 16.18 6.23
N ASN A 84 11.77 16.18 5.60
CA ASN A 84 11.90 16.43 4.18
C ASN A 84 11.26 15.30 3.35
N GLN A 85 11.49 14.04 3.76
CA GLN A 85 10.97 12.88 3.05
C GLN A 85 9.45 12.80 3.13
N ILE A 86 8.88 13.00 4.31
CA ILE A 86 7.42 13.02 4.51
C ILE A 86 6.77 14.16 3.72
N LYS A 87 7.35 15.37 3.74
CA LYS A 87 6.84 16.50 2.93
C LYS A 87 6.77 16.15 1.43
N LYS A 88 7.82 15.50 0.90
CA LYS A 88 7.84 15.07 -0.50
C LYS A 88 6.81 13.98 -0.80
N MET A 89 6.67 12.98 0.07
CA MET A 89 5.67 11.91 -0.12
C MET A 89 4.23 12.43 -0.01
N ASN A 90 3.96 13.35 0.91
CA ASN A 90 2.66 14.02 1.00
C ASN A 90 2.39 14.82 -0.29
N PHE A 91 3.37 15.59 -0.76
CA PHE A 91 3.24 16.38 -2.00
C PHE A 91 2.99 15.51 -3.24
N LEU A 92 3.63 14.33 -3.32
CA LEU A 92 3.42 13.36 -4.39
C LEU A 92 2.11 12.59 -4.25
N GLY A 93 1.40 12.73 -3.13
CA GLY A 93 0.11 12.11 -2.92
C GLY A 93 0.21 10.59 -2.77
N TYR A 94 1.21 10.08 -2.04
CA TYR A 94 1.19 8.67 -1.63
C TYR A 94 -0.10 8.34 -0.87
N GLN A 95 -0.65 7.14 -1.05
CA GLN A 95 -1.79 6.67 -0.26
C GLN A 95 -1.37 5.76 0.89
N VAL A 96 -0.37 4.90 0.65
CA VAL A 96 0.10 3.92 1.64
C VAL A 96 1.61 3.82 1.62
N ALA A 97 2.22 3.74 2.80
CA ALA A 97 3.60 3.31 2.94
C ALA A 97 3.72 2.20 4.00
N ALA A 98 4.48 1.17 3.69
CA ALA A 98 4.82 0.13 4.65
C ALA A 98 6.04 0.54 5.50
N LEU A 99 6.19 -0.10 6.66
CA LEU A 99 7.33 0.14 7.55
C LEU A 99 8.44 -0.86 7.30
N GLY A 100 9.57 -0.38 6.78
CA GLY A 100 10.78 -1.16 6.56
C GLY A 100 11.67 -1.23 7.80
N LYS A 101 12.82 -1.88 7.65
CA LYS A 101 13.81 -1.97 8.73
C LYS A 101 14.25 -0.59 9.23
N ASN A 102 14.40 0.39 8.33
CA ASN A 102 14.88 1.72 8.68
C ASN A 102 13.87 2.50 9.53
N GLU A 103 12.58 2.49 9.14
CA GLU A 103 11.53 3.14 9.92
C GLU A 103 11.34 2.47 11.28
N LEU A 104 11.38 1.13 11.33
CA LEU A 104 11.25 0.38 12.58
C LEU A 104 12.44 0.61 13.54
N ALA A 105 13.63 0.94 13.02
CA ALA A 105 14.81 1.23 13.82
C ALA A 105 14.82 2.63 14.45
N LEU A 106 13.86 3.50 14.10
CA LEU A 106 13.78 4.86 14.67
C LEU A 106 13.45 4.89 16.17
N GLY A 107 12.84 3.84 16.69
CA GLY A 107 12.16 3.85 17.99
C GLY A 107 10.78 4.49 17.91
N GLU A 108 9.96 4.24 18.94
CA GLU A 108 8.54 4.56 18.91
C GLU A 108 8.26 6.07 18.82
N GLU A 109 9.00 6.89 19.56
CA GLU A 109 8.76 8.35 19.61
C GLU A 109 8.91 8.99 18.22
N LYS A 110 10.01 8.69 17.53
CA LYS A 110 10.26 9.20 16.18
C LYS A 110 9.30 8.62 15.16
N LEU A 111 8.88 7.36 15.33
CA LEU A 111 7.90 6.75 14.45
C LEU A 111 6.50 7.37 14.64
N ILE A 112 6.13 7.76 15.85
CA ILE A 112 4.91 8.55 16.13
C ILE A 112 5.00 9.92 15.44
N GLN A 113 6.13 10.63 15.56
CA GLN A 113 6.32 11.92 14.88
C GLN A 113 6.23 11.79 13.36
N LEU A 114 6.81 10.72 12.80
CA LEU A 114 6.71 10.40 11.39
C LEU A 114 5.24 10.18 11.00
N ALA A 115 4.54 9.33 11.73
CA ALA A 115 3.15 8.98 11.45
C ALA A 115 2.18 10.17 11.57
N GLN A 116 2.41 11.07 12.52
CA GLN A 116 1.59 12.29 12.69
C GLN A 116 1.78 13.29 11.54
N LYS A 117 2.94 13.28 10.87
CA LYS A 117 3.23 14.16 9.72
C LYS A 117 2.81 13.53 8.38
N SER A 118 2.63 12.21 8.33
CA SER A 118 2.21 11.48 7.13
C SER A 118 0.75 11.77 6.77
N GLU A 119 0.52 12.21 5.53
CA GLU A 119 -0.84 12.32 4.98
C GLU A 119 -1.32 10.99 4.36
N PHE A 120 -0.41 10.02 4.23
CA PHE A 120 -0.64 8.65 3.79
C PHE A 120 -0.75 7.67 4.97
N ALA A 121 -1.38 6.53 4.74
CA ALA A 121 -1.51 5.49 5.76
C ALA A 121 -0.19 4.71 5.94
N LEU A 122 0.24 4.53 7.18
CA LEU A 122 1.33 3.60 7.51
C LEU A 122 0.78 2.21 7.80
N VAL A 123 1.33 1.19 7.16
CA VAL A 123 0.84 -0.19 7.30
C VAL A 123 1.93 -1.14 7.77
N ASN A 124 1.61 -1.96 8.78
CA ASN A 124 2.36 -3.16 9.16
C ASN A 124 1.40 -4.27 9.59
N SER A 125 1.33 -5.35 8.82
CA SER A 125 0.28 -6.37 9.01
C SER A 125 0.63 -7.48 9.98
N HIS A 126 1.89 -7.60 10.42
CA HIS A 126 2.32 -8.71 11.27
C HIS A 126 2.84 -8.30 12.65
N ILE A 127 3.42 -7.10 12.79
CA ILE A 127 3.89 -6.57 14.07
C ILE A 127 2.71 -6.11 14.92
N ASN A 128 2.74 -6.41 16.22
CA ASN A 128 1.86 -5.81 17.22
C ASN A 128 2.66 -4.74 17.98
N PHE A 129 2.27 -3.47 17.87
CA PHE A 129 2.90 -2.39 18.62
C PHE A 129 2.30 -2.32 20.03
N GLU A 130 3.14 -2.47 21.06
CA GLU A 130 2.70 -2.39 22.46
C GLU A 130 2.26 -0.97 22.84
N ASN A 131 2.91 0.04 22.25
CA ASN A 131 2.54 1.43 22.43
C ASN A 131 1.15 1.72 21.83
N LYS A 132 0.24 2.16 22.70
CA LYS A 132 -1.17 2.44 22.37
C LYS A 132 -1.35 3.58 21.37
N VAL A 133 -0.43 4.54 21.32
CA VAL A 133 -0.49 5.64 20.33
C VAL A 133 -0.05 5.10 18.98
N LEU A 134 1.08 4.41 18.94
CA LEU A 134 1.65 3.88 17.70
C LEU A 134 0.75 2.82 17.05
N SER A 135 0.12 1.95 17.84
CA SER A 135 -0.84 0.94 17.36
C SER A 135 -2.11 1.54 16.73
N LYS A 136 -2.45 2.80 17.03
CA LYS A 136 -3.53 3.53 16.36
C LYS A 136 -3.07 4.20 15.07
N LEU A 137 -1.81 4.62 15.02
CA LEU A 137 -1.23 5.35 13.89
C LEU A 137 -0.76 4.42 12.77
N VAL A 138 -0.25 3.22 13.11
CA VAL A 138 0.17 2.20 12.14
C VAL A 138 -0.91 1.13 12.06
N LYS A 139 -1.53 1.00 10.89
CA LYS A 139 -2.67 0.10 10.69
C LYS A 139 -2.20 -1.30 10.27
N PRO A 140 -2.95 -2.35 10.64
CA PRO A 140 -2.68 -3.71 10.14
C PRO A 140 -2.96 -3.87 8.64
N PHE A 141 -3.83 -3.03 8.08
CA PHE A 141 -4.09 -2.91 6.65
C PHE A 141 -4.69 -1.53 6.37
N GLN A 142 -4.71 -1.13 5.09
CA GLN A 142 -5.45 0.05 4.62
C GLN A 142 -6.40 -0.36 3.51
N ILE A 143 -7.61 0.19 3.51
CA ILE A 143 -8.57 0.06 2.41
C ILE A 143 -8.63 1.39 1.67
N ILE A 144 -8.55 1.37 0.35
CA ILE A 144 -8.74 2.54 -0.49
C ILE A 144 -10.03 2.31 -1.28
N ASP A 145 -11.02 3.14 -1.00
CA ASP A 145 -12.31 3.13 -1.69
C ASP A 145 -12.16 3.90 -3.01
N LEU A 146 -12.32 3.18 -4.11
CA LEU A 146 -12.53 3.70 -5.46
C LEU A 146 -14.05 3.62 -5.71
N VAL A 147 -14.61 4.52 -6.52
CA VAL A 147 -16.07 4.71 -6.68
C VAL A 147 -16.86 3.39 -6.73
N GLU A 148 -16.38 2.38 -7.46
CA GLU A 148 -17.04 1.08 -7.58
C GLU A 148 -16.25 -0.11 -7.00
N LYS A 149 -15.01 0.12 -6.52
CA LYS A 149 -14.11 -0.97 -6.09
C LYS A 149 -13.25 -0.59 -4.89
N LYS A 150 -12.77 -1.59 -4.16
CA LYS A 150 -11.90 -1.37 -3.01
C LYS A 150 -10.56 -2.07 -3.17
N VAL A 151 -9.48 -1.36 -2.83
CA VAL A 151 -8.11 -1.88 -2.79
C VAL A 151 -7.72 -2.11 -1.34
N GLY A 152 -7.46 -3.37 -0.96
CA GLY A 152 -6.88 -3.70 0.33
C GLY A 152 -5.36 -3.72 0.24
N VAL A 153 -4.67 -3.05 1.16
CA VAL A 153 -3.21 -3.00 1.23
C VAL A 153 -2.71 -3.58 2.55
N LEU A 154 -1.90 -4.62 2.45
CA LEU A 154 -1.18 -5.30 3.51
C LEU A 154 0.32 -5.03 3.39
N SER A 155 1.07 -5.34 4.44
CA SER A 155 2.53 -5.32 4.36
C SER A 155 3.23 -6.34 5.23
N ILE A 156 4.40 -6.77 4.75
CA ILE A 156 5.34 -7.65 5.43
C ILE A 156 6.65 -6.88 5.59
N SER A 157 7.26 -6.99 6.78
CA SER A 157 8.50 -6.27 7.12
C SER A 157 9.53 -7.17 7.79
N SER A 158 10.58 -6.58 8.35
CA SER A 158 11.69 -7.29 8.99
C SER A 158 11.18 -8.05 10.21
N GLY A 159 11.73 -9.25 10.43
CA GLY A 159 11.29 -10.11 11.52
C GLY A 159 10.11 -11.02 11.16
N PHE A 160 9.63 -11.01 9.91
CA PHE A 160 8.59 -11.92 9.43
C PHE A 160 8.99 -13.40 9.61
N LYS A 161 8.19 -14.12 10.40
CA LYS A 161 8.28 -15.54 10.70
C LYS A 161 7.26 -16.30 9.88
N SER A 162 7.76 -17.01 8.87
CA SER A 162 7.01 -17.52 7.71
C SER A 162 5.78 -18.39 7.99
N SER A 163 5.63 -19.01 9.17
CA SER A 163 4.44 -19.81 9.50
C SER A 163 3.38 -18.98 10.23
N ARG A 164 3.73 -18.40 11.39
CA ARG A 164 2.80 -17.63 12.23
C ARG A 164 2.33 -16.37 11.54
N ASP A 165 3.28 -15.60 11.00
CA ASP A 165 2.95 -14.29 10.46
C ASP A 165 2.20 -14.44 9.13
N LEU A 166 2.51 -15.48 8.34
CA LEU A 166 1.72 -15.80 7.15
C LEU A 166 0.27 -16.14 7.47
N LYS A 167 0.02 -16.89 8.55
CA LYS A 167 -1.36 -17.17 9.00
C LYS A 167 -2.11 -15.86 9.29
N LYS A 168 -1.48 -14.94 10.03
CA LYS A 168 -2.04 -13.61 10.31
C LYS A 168 -2.29 -12.80 9.02
N ILE A 169 -1.34 -12.83 8.08
CA ILE A 169 -1.51 -12.19 6.76
C ILE A 169 -2.70 -12.78 5.99
N ASN A 170 -2.84 -14.10 5.93
CA ASN A 170 -3.96 -14.77 5.26
C ASN A 170 -5.31 -14.45 5.93
N GLU A 171 -5.36 -14.37 7.27
CA GLU A 171 -6.56 -13.97 8.01
C GLU A 171 -6.98 -12.52 7.70
N LEU A 172 -6.01 -11.60 7.61
CA LEU A 172 -6.27 -10.22 7.21
C LEU A 172 -6.69 -10.12 5.75
N ALA A 173 -6.04 -10.85 4.84
CA ALA A 173 -6.42 -10.92 3.43
C ALA A 173 -7.85 -11.48 3.25
N ASN A 174 -8.20 -12.53 3.99
CA ASN A 174 -9.55 -13.08 4.03
C ASN A 174 -10.58 -12.05 4.54
N THR A 175 -10.22 -11.26 5.56
CA THR A 175 -11.07 -10.16 6.06
C THR A 175 -11.28 -9.09 5.00
N LEU A 176 -10.20 -8.66 4.32
CA LEU A 176 -10.27 -7.70 3.22
C LEU A 176 -11.17 -8.22 2.08
N ARG A 177 -10.98 -9.48 1.67
CA ARG A 177 -11.73 -10.08 0.57
C ARG A 177 -13.21 -10.25 0.90
N ASN A 178 -13.50 -10.93 2.00
CA ASN A 178 -14.83 -11.49 2.25
C ASN A 178 -15.69 -10.65 3.20
N LYS A 179 -15.10 -9.78 4.01
CA LYS A 179 -15.85 -8.90 4.93
C LYS A 179 -15.89 -7.45 4.46
N GLN A 180 -14.81 -6.99 3.82
CA GLN A 180 -14.67 -5.61 3.38
C GLN A 180 -14.94 -5.45 1.87
N ASN A 181 -15.10 -6.56 1.16
CA ASN A 181 -15.36 -6.61 -0.29
C ASN A 181 -14.26 -5.91 -1.11
N CYS A 182 -12.99 -6.09 -0.72
CA CYS A 182 -11.86 -5.66 -1.54
C CYS A 182 -11.78 -6.51 -2.80
N GLY A 183 -11.86 -5.83 -3.96
CA GLY A 183 -11.72 -6.46 -5.27
C GLY A 183 -10.27 -6.80 -5.60
N ILE A 184 -9.32 -6.04 -5.05
CA ILE A 184 -7.90 -6.31 -5.19
C ILE A 184 -7.21 -6.18 -3.82
N ILE A 185 -6.29 -7.10 -3.54
CA ILE A 185 -5.50 -7.15 -2.31
C ILE A 185 -4.02 -7.18 -2.68
N VAL A 186 -3.32 -6.17 -2.21
CA VAL A 186 -1.91 -5.92 -2.47
C VAL A 186 -1.11 -6.11 -1.18
N CYS A 187 0.00 -6.82 -1.25
CA CYS A 187 0.91 -7.00 -0.12
C CYS A 187 2.30 -6.42 -0.44
N LEU A 188 2.68 -5.38 0.29
CA LEU A 188 3.97 -4.71 0.17
C LEU A 188 5.03 -5.44 1.01
N ILE A 189 6.15 -5.82 0.42
CA ILE A 189 7.27 -6.47 1.11
C ILE A 189 8.36 -5.42 1.32
N ALA A 190 8.51 -4.98 2.56
CA ALA A 190 9.33 -3.82 2.91
C ALA A 190 10.84 -4.06 2.89
N ASN A 191 11.27 -5.32 2.86
CA ASN A 191 12.68 -5.68 2.95
C ASN A 191 13.04 -6.72 1.90
N ASN A 192 14.34 -6.81 1.66
CA ASN A 192 14.90 -7.77 0.72
C ASN A 192 14.46 -9.19 1.08
N ILE A 193 13.82 -9.84 0.12
CA ILE A 193 13.35 -11.21 0.23
C ILE A 193 14.11 -12.08 -0.78
N GLN A 194 14.60 -13.23 -0.33
CA GLN A 194 15.24 -14.18 -1.25
C GLN A 194 14.19 -14.74 -2.21
N LYS A 195 14.58 -14.97 -3.47
CA LYS A 195 13.69 -15.49 -4.52
C LYS A 195 12.91 -16.74 -4.09
N LYS A 196 13.60 -17.73 -3.48
CA LYS A 196 12.98 -18.97 -2.99
C LYS A 196 11.93 -18.69 -1.92
N THR A 197 12.21 -17.76 -1.01
CA THR A 197 11.28 -17.35 0.07
C THR A 197 10.08 -16.63 -0.51
N ALA A 198 10.28 -15.72 -1.47
CA ALA A 198 9.19 -15.02 -2.15
C ALA A 198 8.27 -16.00 -2.89
N HIS A 199 8.83 -16.94 -3.64
CA HIS A 199 8.03 -17.97 -4.33
C HIS A 199 7.24 -18.87 -3.36
N SER A 200 7.87 -19.24 -2.24
CA SER A 200 7.21 -20.01 -1.17
C SER A 200 6.06 -19.22 -0.54
N LEU A 201 6.26 -17.92 -0.30
CA LEU A 201 5.26 -17.02 0.23
C LEU A 201 4.04 -16.94 -0.70
N LEU A 202 4.25 -16.71 -2.00
CA LEU A 202 3.17 -16.67 -3.00
C LEU A 202 2.33 -17.94 -2.97
N ARG A 203 2.98 -19.11 -3.04
CA ARG A 203 2.30 -20.42 -3.07
C ARG A 203 1.49 -20.73 -1.81
N LYS A 204 1.86 -20.16 -0.67
CA LYS A 204 1.18 -20.38 0.62
C LYS A 204 0.23 -19.24 1.01
N SER A 205 0.24 -18.14 0.26
CA SER A 205 -0.69 -17.04 0.49
C SER A 205 -2.12 -17.44 0.14
N GLU A 206 -3.08 -16.69 0.65
CA GLU A 206 -4.50 -16.86 0.38
C GLU A 206 -5.13 -15.48 0.16
N ASN A 207 -6.01 -15.35 -0.84
CA ASN A 207 -6.77 -14.14 -1.15
C ASN A 207 -5.95 -12.89 -1.54
N ILE A 208 -4.62 -12.99 -1.67
CA ILE A 208 -3.75 -11.89 -2.13
C ILE A 208 -3.51 -12.02 -3.63
N ASP A 209 -3.73 -10.94 -4.38
CA ASP A 209 -3.58 -10.92 -5.84
C ASP A 209 -2.18 -10.47 -6.25
N LEU A 210 -1.61 -9.51 -5.51
CA LEU A 210 -0.37 -8.84 -5.90
C LEU A 210 0.59 -8.68 -4.72
N PHE A 211 1.84 -9.08 -4.93
CA PHE A 211 2.97 -8.74 -4.08
C PHE A 211 3.90 -7.78 -4.79
N TRP A 212 4.41 -6.79 -4.06
CA TRP A 212 5.49 -5.91 -4.52
C TRP A 212 6.68 -5.99 -3.56
N THR A 213 7.90 -6.09 -4.11
CA THR A 213 9.15 -5.90 -3.35
C THR A 213 10.12 -5.03 -4.14
N PRO A 214 10.77 -4.03 -3.53
CA PRO A 214 11.73 -3.19 -4.24
C PRO A 214 12.99 -3.96 -4.68
N GLU A 215 13.33 -5.06 -4.01
CA GLU A 215 14.55 -5.82 -4.32
C GLU A 215 14.38 -7.33 -4.08
N ILE A 216 14.81 -8.12 -5.04
CA ILE A 216 15.22 -9.53 -4.84
C ILE A 216 16.73 -9.63 -5.15
N PRO A 217 17.56 -10.05 -4.18
CA PRO A 217 19.01 -10.12 -4.38
C PRO A 217 19.42 -10.96 -5.59
N ASN A 218 20.41 -10.48 -6.35
CA ASN A 218 20.99 -11.13 -7.52
C ASN A 218 19.99 -11.40 -8.66
N THR A 219 18.96 -10.56 -8.79
CA THR A 219 18.01 -10.64 -9.91
C THR A 219 17.94 -9.33 -10.67
N LYS A 220 17.64 -9.42 -11.97
CA LYS A 220 17.07 -8.30 -12.71
C LYS A 220 15.60 -8.16 -12.29
N GLY A 221 15.10 -6.94 -12.17
CA GLY A 221 13.71 -6.70 -11.82
C GLY A 221 12.79 -7.33 -12.87
N GLY A 222 11.59 -7.67 -12.46
CA GLY A 222 10.71 -8.53 -13.23
C GLY A 222 9.41 -8.84 -12.50
N ASN A 223 8.60 -9.69 -13.12
CA ASN A 223 7.40 -10.23 -12.52
C ASN A 223 7.40 -11.75 -12.57
N PHE A 224 6.66 -12.36 -11.64
CA PHE A 224 6.46 -13.79 -11.56
C PHE A 224 5.01 -14.08 -11.19
N ILE A 225 4.38 -14.99 -11.93
CA ILE A 225 2.99 -15.38 -11.72
C ILE A 225 2.96 -16.82 -11.23
N SER A 226 2.16 -17.09 -10.21
CA SER A 226 1.98 -18.40 -9.61
C SER A 226 0.51 -18.61 -9.24
N ARG A 227 0.20 -19.80 -8.73
CA ARG A 227 -1.02 -20.04 -7.96
C ARG A 227 -0.73 -20.09 -6.47
N ASN A 228 -1.66 -19.57 -5.68
CA ASN A 228 -1.62 -19.54 -4.22
C ASN A 228 -2.25 -20.82 -3.62
N ALA A 229 -2.43 -20.89 -2.29
CA ALA A 229 -2.95 -22.09 -1.62
C ALA A 229 -4.41 -22.41 -1.97
N LEU A 230 -5.17 -21.42 -2.45
CA LEU A 230 -6.55 -21.55 -2.93
C LEU A 230 -6.64 -21.75 -4.45
N ALA A 231 -5.50 -22.05 -5.10
CA ALA A 231 -5.37 -22.15 -6.56
C ALA A 231 -5.70 -20.86 -7.33
N GLN A 232 -5.81 -19.72 -6.65
CA GLN A 232 -6.01 -18.40 -7.27
C GLN A 232 -4.68 -17.92 -7.86
N GLU A 233 -4.75 -17.15 -8.95
CA GLU A 233 -3.56 -16.50 -9.51
C GLU A 233 -3.01 -15.45 -8.54
N VAL A 234 -1.69 -15.39 -8.43
CA VAL A 234 -0.98 -14.38 -7.62
C VAL A 234 0.26 -13.91 -8.37
N THR A 235 0.41 -12.59 -8.45
CA THR A 235 1.53 -11.93 -9.11
C THR A 235 2.52 -11.39 -8.08
N LEU A 236 3.81 -11.60 -8.33
CA LEU A 236 4.90 -10.91 -7.65
C LEU A 236 5.57 -9.99 -8.64
N ILE A 237 5.64 -8.69 -8.33
CA ILE A 237 6.45 -7.72 -9.05
C ILE A 237 7.63 -7.36 -8.15
N TYR A 238 8.82 -7.31 -8.73
CA TYR A 238 10.02 -7.02 -7.99
C TYR A 238 11.03 -6.17 -8.76
N GLY A 239 11.69 -5.28 -8.04
CA GLY A 239 12.76 -4.45 -8.58
C GLY A 239 14.15 -5.07 -8.51
N THR A 240 15.15 -4.33 -9.01
CA THR A 240 16.58 -4.64 -8.91
C THR A 240 17.21 -4.08 -7.63
N LYS A 241 18.48 -4.41 -7.40
CA LYS A 241 19.35 -3.79 -6.40
C LYS A 241 19.55 -2.27 -6.61
N SER A 242 19.29 -1.75 -7.82
CA SER A 242 19.49 -0.33 -8.11
C SER A 242 18.38 0.49 -7.45
N LYS A 243 18.78 1.46 -6.61
CA LYS A 243 17.93 2.14 -5.61
C LYS A 243 16.90 3.13 -6.21
N ARG A 244 16.44 2.94 -7.45
CA ARG A 244 15.71 3.97 -8.22
C ARG A 244 14.64 3.39 -9.14
N GLU A 245 13.92 2.36 -8.69
CA GLU A 245 12.90 1.71 -9.52
C GLU A 245 11.49 2.05 -9.10
N ILE A 246 10.62 2.16 -10.10
CA ILE A 246 9.20 2.37 -9.94
C ILE A 246 8.51 1.14 -10.53
N GLY A 247 7.88 0.35 -9.67
CA GLY A 247 6.96 -0.70 -10.09
C GLY A 247 5.70 -0.07 -10.66
N TYR A 248 5.17 -0.65 -11.73
CA TYR A 248 3.88 -0.26 -12.29
C TYR A 248 3.04 -1.51 -12.55
N TYR A 249 1.80 -1.46 -12.11
CA TYR A 249 0.80 -2.49 -12.35
C TYR A 249 -0.49 -1.81 -12.79
N GLN A 250 -1.08 -2.31 -13.85
CA GLN A 250 -2.41 -1.92 -14.27
C GLN A 250 -3.33 -3.12 -14.06
N ALA A 251 -4.44 -2.92 -13.35
CA ALA A 251 -5.52 -3.88 -13.27
C ALA A 251 -6.67 -3.42 -14.16
N ASP A 252 -7.13 -4.28 -15.06
CA ASP A 252 -8.45 -4.12 -15.68
C ASP A 252 -9.49 -4.36 -14.59
N LEU A 253 -10.50 -3.51 -14.50
CA LEU A 253 -11.57 -3.66 -13.51
C LEU A 253 -12.81 -4.36 -14.09
N SER A 254 -12.89 -4.56 -15.41
CA SER A 254 -13.92 -5.38 -16.06
C SER A 254 -13.61 -6.88 -15.99
N ASN A 255 -12.33 -7.23 -15.86
CA ASN A 255 -11.83 -8.57 -15.54
C ASN A 255 -11.16 -8.54 -14.15
N ASP A 256 -10.92 -9.70 -13.52
CA ASP A 256 -10.32 -9.73 -12.17
C ASP A 256 -8.81 -9.51 -12.15
N TYR A 257 -8.14 -9.41 -13.31
CA TYR A 257 -6.69 -9.27 -13.38
C TYR A 257 -6.21 -8.73 -14.74
N TYR A 258 -5.05 -8.05 -14.72
CA TYR A 258 -4.28 -7.76 -15.92
C TYR A 258 -2.77 -7.92 -15.64
N LEU A 259 -1.99 -8.20 -16.68
CA LEU A 259 -0.54 -8.38 -16.57
C LEU A 259 0.16 -7.02 -16.40
N PRO A 260 1.24 -6.91 -15.60
CA PRO A 260 2.01 -5.67 -15.54
C PRO A 260 2.48 -5.28 -16.94
N LYS A 261 1.99 -4.14 -17.46
CA LYS A 261 2.32 -3.67 -18.81
C LYS A 261 3.81 -3.33 -18.96
N GLN A 262 4.44 -2.84 -17.90
CA GLN A 262 5.84 -2.44 -17.90
C GLN A 262 6.37 -2.32 -16.48
N ILE A 263 7.62 -2.73 -16.24
CA ILE A 263 8.36 -2.36 -15.03
C ILE A 263 9.40 -1.33 -15.47
N ILE A 264 9.29 -0.12 -14.95
CA ILE A 264 10.16 0.99 -15.36
C ILE A 264 11.36 1.00 -14.42
N HIS A 265 12.46 0.45 -14.92
CA HIS A 265 13.71 0.33 -14.18
C HIS A 265 14.58 1.60 -14.22
N GLU A 266 14.17 2.58 -15.03
CA GLU A 266 14.90 3.83 -15.24
C GLU A 266 13.88 4.90 -15.61
N VAL A 267 13.77 5.97 -14.82
CA VAL A 267 12.99 7.15 -15.22
C VAL A 267 13.72 7.81 -16.37
N LYS A 268 13.58 7.26 -17.59
CA LYS A 268 13.86 8.03 -18.79
C LYS A 268 12.73 9.04 -18.90
N THR A 269 13.11 10.31 -18.83
CA THR A 269 12.31 11.55 -18.79
C THR A 269 11.28 11.75 -19.92
N LYS A 270 10.93 10.70 -20.67
CA LYS A 270 9.99 10.77 -21.80
C LYS A 270 9.09 9.53 -21.74
N GLN A 271 7.79 9.75 -21.63
CA GLN A 271 6.65 8.83 -21.85
C GLN A 271 5.79 8.50 -20.62
N PHE A 272 5.19 9.50 -19.97
CA PHE A 272 3.91 9.31 -19.25
C PHE A 272 2.92 10.44 -19.54
N ILE A 273 2.97 10.98 -20.76
CA ILE A 273 1.91 11.83 -21.31
C ILE A 273 1.49 11.15 -22.61
N GLY A 274 0.40 10.41 -22.54
CA GLY A 274 -0.29 9.78 -23.65
C GLY A 274 -1.76 9.71 -23.27
#